data_AF-A0A6N9R343-F1
#
_entry.id   AF-A0A6N9R343-F1
#
_cell.length_a   1.000
_cell.length_b   1.000
_cell.length_c   1.000
_cell.angle_alpha   90.00
_cell.angle_beta   90.00
_cell.angle_gamma   90.00
#
_symmetry.space_group_name_H-M   'P 1'
#
loop_
_entity.id
_entity.type
_entity.pdbx_description
1 polymer ?
#
loop_
_entity_poly.entity_id
_entity_poly.type
_entity_poly.pdbx_seq_one_letter_code
_entity_poly.pdbx_strand_id
1 'polypeptide(L)'
;AALASLDLVLAAGVAHEVRTTVHPTLTPPAAMESLARELAARGIERWVLQPFRATGCANADVVAAASRGTTLDDGLLARLSRHVADIVVRA
;
A
#
# COMPACT_ATOMS: atom_id res chain seq x y z
N ALA A 1 5.74 7.90 12.60
CA ALA A 1 5.93 6.64 13.36
C ALA A 1 6.13 5.44 12.44
N ALA A 2 5.19 5.12 11.52
CA ALA A 2 5.27 3.90 10.69
C ALA A 2 6.60 3.67 9.95
N LEU A 3 7.15 4.69 9.27
CA LEU A 3 8.42 4.57 8.56
C LEU A 3 9.62 4.31 9.50
N ALA A 4 9.65 4.98 10.66
CA ALA A 4 10.70 4.74 11.66
C ALA A 4 10.66 3.31 12.21
N SER A 5 9.46 2.72 12.37
CA SER A 5 9.33 1.31 12.75
C SER A 5 9.78 0.36 11.64
N LEU A 6 9.52 0.70 10.37
CA LEU A 6 10.03 -0.05 9.24
C LEU A 6 11.56 -0.03 9.21
N ASP A 7 12.18 1.12 9.43
CA ASP A 7 13.63 1.27 9.45
C ASP A 7 14.29 0.34 10.49
N LEU A 8 13.64 0.14 11.66
CA LEU A 8 14.09 -0.81 12.67
C LEU A 8 13.97 -2.28 12.21
N VAL A 9 12.89 -2.65 11.53
CA VAL A 9 12.71 -4.01 10.98
C VAL A 9 13.76 -4.30 9.90
N LEU A 10 14.04 -3.31 9.04
CA LEU A 10 15.08 -3.40 8.02
C LEU A 10 16.47 -3.56 8.64
N ALA A 11 16.79 -2.76 9.65
CA ALA A 11 18.06 -2.85 10.37
C ALA A 11 18.24 -4.21 11.08
N ALA A 12 17.15 -4.84 11.52
CA ALA A 12 17.19 -6.16 12.14
C ALA A 12 17.49 -7.31 11.15
N GLY A 13 17.40 -7.06 9.83
CA GLY A 13 17.73 -8.06 8.80
C GLY A 13 16.83 -9.30 8.79
N VAL A 14 15.63 -9.20 9.37
CA VAL A 14 14.68 -10.30 9.44
C VAL A 14 13.82 -10.39 8.19
N ALA A 15 13.35 -11.60 7.87
CA ALA A 15 12.35 -11.79 6.82
C ALA A 15 11.08 -11.01 7.16
N HIS A 16 10.59 -10.21 6.21
CA HIS A 16 9.43 -9.35 6.40
C HIS A 16 8.66 -9.18 5.08
N GLU A 17 7.39 -8.79 5.19
CA GLU A 17 6.55 -8.39 4.06
C GLU A 17 6.04 -6.96 4.32
N VAL A 18 6.24 -6.07 3.36
CA VAL A 18 5.59 -4.74 3.38
C VAL A 18 4.26 -4.87 2.66
N ARG A 19 3.17 -4.54 3.37
CA ARG A 19 1.81 -4.61 2.82
C ARG A 19 1.05 -3.31 3.06
N THR A 20 0.30 -2.87 2.05
CA THR A 20 -0.60 -1.71 2.17
C THR A 20 -2.02 -2.07 1.78
N THR A 21 -2.98 -1.70 2.63
CA THR A 21 -4.41 -1.78 2.30
C THR A 21 -4.83 -0.54 1.50
N VAL A 22 -5.41 -0.74 0.33
CA VAL A 22 -5.77 0.33 -0.60
C VAL A 22 -7.26 0.64 -0.50
N HIS A 23 -7.56 1.89 -0.19
CA HIS A 23 -8.89 2.45 -0.05
C HIS A 23 -8.97 3.77 -0.87
N PRO A 24 -10.04 4.02 -1.64
CA PRO A 24 -10.03 5.10 -2.63
C PRO A 24 -9.88 6.50 -2.01
N THR A 25 -10.30 6.68 -0.76
CA THR A 25 -10.18 7.98 -0.05
C THR A 25 -9.03 8.05 0.96
N LEU A 26 -8.63 6.93 1.58
CA LEU A 26 -7.61 6.93 2.64
C LEU A 26 -6.21 6.76 2.07
N THR A 27 -6.10 6.09 0.93
CA THR A 27 -4.86 5.91 0.19
C THR A 27 -5.09 6.28 -1.28
N PRO A 28 -5.37 7.56 -1.58
CA PRO A 28 -5.58 8.00 -2.94
C PRO A 28 -4.31 7.76 -3.78
N PRO A 29 -4.41 7.69 -5.12
CA PRO A 29 -3.28 7.36 -6.00
C PRO A 29 -2.00 8.16 -5.75
N ALA A 30 -2.12 9.47 -5.47
CA ALA A 30 -0.96 10.32 -5.17
C ALA A 30 -0.26 9.93 -3.86
N ALA A 31 -1.01 9.53 -2.83
CA ALA A 31 -0.44 9.05 -1.58
C ALA A 31 0.26 7.70 -1.77
N MET A 32 -0.32 6.81 -2.59
CA MET A 32 0.29 5.52 -2.93
C MET A 32 1.61 5.69 -3.68
N GLU A 33 1.69 6.62 -4.65
CA GLU A 33 2.95 6.93 -5.32
C GLU A 33 4.00 7.53 -4.38
N SER A 34 3.59 8.42 -3.48
CA SER A 34 4.51 8.97 -2.47
C SER A 34 5.07 7.86 -1.60
N LEU A 35 4.21 6.93 -1.17
CA LEU A 35 4.63 5.77 -0.39
C LEU A 35 5.56 4.86 -1.20
N ALA A 36 5.29 4.62 -2.49
CA ALA A 36 6.16 3.82 -3.34
C ALA A 36 7.58 4.39 -3.42
N ARG A 37 7.72 5.72 -3.56
CA ARG A 37 9.03 6.39 -3.54
C ARG A 37 9.73 6.24 -2.19
N GLU A 38 9.02 6.39 -1.09
CA GLU A 38 9.56 6.24 0.27
C GLU A 38 10.03 4.81 0.55
N LEU A 39 9.29 3.80 0.06
CA LEU A 39 9.65 2.40 0.17
C LEU A 39 10.89 2.08 -0.70
N ALA A 40 10.91 2.54 -1.95
CA ALA A 40 12.04 2.37 -2.84
C ALA A 40 13.32 3.01 -2.30
N ALA A 41 13.22 4.22 -1.71
CA ALA A 41 14.35 4.90 -1.07
C ALA A 41 14.94 4.13 0.12
N ARG A 42 14.18 3.22 0.72
CA ARG A 42 14.61 2.32 1.82
C ARG A 42 15.08 0.96 1.32
N GLY A 43 15.15 0.74 0.01
CA GLY A 43 15.55 -0.53 -0.58
C GLY A 43 14.48 -1.62 -0.54
N ILE A 44 13.21 -1.26 -0.36
CA ILE A 44 12.12 -2.22 -0.49
C ILE A 44 11.92 -2.55 -1.97
N GLU A 45 12.17 -3.81 -2.33
CA GLU A 45 12.02 -4.30 -3.71
C GLU A 45 10.67 -4.97 -3.95
N ARG A 46 10.05 -5.49 -2.88
CA ARG A 46 8.77 -6.20 -2.94
C ARG A 46 7.70 -5.55 -2.07
N TRP A 47 6.54 -5.26 -2.66
CA TRP A 47 5.42 -4.62 -1.97
C TRP A 47 4.09 -5.29 -2.29
N VAL A 48 3.37 -5.70 -1.25
CA VAL A 48 2.06 -6.34 -1.37
C VAL A 48 0.95 -5.30 -1.22
N LEU A 49 0.08 -5.24 -2.22
CA LEU A 49 -1.11 -4.40 -2.20
C LEU A 49 -2.33 -5.25 -1.94
N GLN A 50 -3.19 -4.79 -1.02
CA GLN A 50 -4.41 -5.48 -0.68
C GLN A 50 -5.60 -4.52 -0.83
N PRO A 51 -6.67 -4.87 -1.55
CA PRO A 51 -7.87 -4.05 -1.58
C PRO A 51 -8.52 -3.99 -0.20
N PHE A 52 -9.07 -2.84 0.16
CA PHE A 52 -9.88 -2.71 1.37
C PHE A 52 -11.11 -3.64 1.32
N ARG A 53 -11.45 -4.24 2.47
CA ARG A 53 -12.66 -5.04 2.66
C ARG A 53 -13.50 -4.41 3.78
N ALA A 54 -14.81 -4.33 3.56
CA ALA A 54 -15.74 -3.78 4.56
C ALA A 54 -15.90 -4.67 5.80
N THR A 55 -15.64 -5.97 5.67
CA THR A 55 -15.79 -6.94 6.75
C THR A 55 -14.95 -6.55 7.97
N GLY A 56 -15.59 -6.41 9.13
CA GLY A 56 -14.93 -6.03 10.38
C GLY A 56 -14.65 -4.53 10.53
N CYS A 57 -15.01 -3.68 9.56
CA CYS A 57 -14.92 -2.24 9.69
C CYS A 57 -16.22 -1.66 10.25
N ALA A 58 -16.15 -1.03 11.43
CA ALA A 58 -17.30 -0.38 12.07
C ALA A 58 -17.57 1.06 11.57
N ASN A 59 -16.67 1.62 10.76
CA ASN A 59 -16.81 2.97 10.25
C ASN A 59 -17.64 2.97 8.95
N ALA A 60 -18.91 3.38 9.07
CA ALA A 60 -19.85 3.40 7.95
C ALA A 60 -19.41 4.31 6.79
N ASP A 61 -18.75 5.42 7.07
CA ASP A 61 -18.28 6.36 6.03
C ASP A 61 -17.14 5.75 5.20
N VAL A 62 -16.20 5.06 5.86
CA VAL A 62 -15.11 4.33 5.20
C VAL A 62 -15.70 3.18 4.37
N VAL A 63 -16.62 2.40 4.92
CA VAL A 63 -17.28 1.31 4.20
C VAL A 63 -18.03 1.84 2.96
N ALA A 64 -18.81 2.91 3.11
CA ALA A 64 -19.56 3.49 2.00
C ALA A 64 -18.65 4.08 0.91
N ALA A 65 -17.50 4.63 1.29
CA ALA A 65 -16.53 5.17 0.35
C ALA A 65 -15.81 4.09 -0.48
N ALA A 66 -15.62 2.89 0.08
CA ALA A 66 -14.98 1.77 -0.61
C ALA A 66 -15.76 1.32 -1.86
N SER A 67 -17.09 1.36 -1.82
CA SER A 67 -17.95 0.92 -2.94
C SER A 67 -17.93 1.85 -4.16
N ARG A 68 -17.33 3.04 -4.03
CA ARG A 68 -17.39 4.12 -5.02
C ARG A 68 -16.14 4.26 -5.89
N GLY A 69 -15.10 3.44 -5.70
CA GLY A 69 -13.84 3.63 -6.40
C GLY A 69 -13.06 2.34 -6.70
N THR A 70 -12.48 2.30 -7.89
CA THR A 70 -11.43 1.34 -8.26
C THR A 70 -10.16 1.67 -7.48
N THR A 71 -9.67 0.74 -6.66
CA THR A 71 -8.51 0.99 -5.78
C THR A 71 -7.20 0.51 -6.35
N LEU A 72 -7.21 -0.53 -7.18
CA LEU A 72 -6.04 -1.16 -7.77
C LEU A 72 -6.30 -1.41 -9.26
N ASP A 73 -6.31 -0.35 -10.06
CA ASP A 73 -6.35 -0.45 -11.51
C ASP A 73 -4.94 -0.54 -12.13
N ASP A 74 -4.88 -0.96 -13.39
CA ASP A 74 -3.62 -1.12 -14.13
C ASP A 74 -2.83 0.19 -14.23
N GLY A 75 -3.52 1.33 -14.28
CA GLY A 75 -2.90 2.66 -14.36
C GLY A 75 -2.13 3.01 -13.08
N LEU A 76 -2.73 2.75 -11.92
CA LEU A 76 -2.05 2.89 -10.63
C LEU A 76 -0.89 1.90 -10.53
N LEU A 77 -1.11 0.61 -10.83
CA LEU A 77 -0.06 -0.40 -10.74
C LEU A 77 1.16 -0.05 -11.62
N ALA A 78 0.93 0.41 -12.85
CA ALA A 78 1.98 0.86 -13.76
C ALA A 78 2.75 2.09 -13.27
N ARG A 79 2.13 2.94 -12.44
CA ARG A 79 2.80 4.09 -11.82
C ARG A 79 3.67 3.64 -10.65
N LEU A 80 3.15 2.76 -9.79
CA LEU A 80 3.87 2.26 -8.62
C LEU A 80 5.07 1.38 -9.03
N SER A 81 4.95 0.60 -10.10
CA SER A 81 6.02 -0.28 -10.59
C SER A 81 7.24 0.46 -11.13
N ARG A 82 7.14 1.77 -11.37
CA ARG A 82 8.30 2.63 -11.68
C ARG A 82 9.22 2.86 -10.48
N HIS A 83 8.76 2.53 -9.28
CA HIS A 83 9.46 2.77 -8.02
C HIS A 83 9.80 1.46 -7.30
N VAL A 84 8.83 0.53 -7.22
CA VAL A 84 9.03 -0.77 -6.55
C VAL A 84 8.93 -1.88 -7.61
N ALA A 85 9.95 -2.74 -7.67
CA ALA A 85 10.13 -3.70 -8.76
C ALA A 85 9.10 -4.84 -8.76
N ASP A 86 8.84 -5.44 -7.60
CA ASP A 86 7.89 -6.55 -7.43
C ASP A 86 6.65 -6.07 -6.67
N ILE A 87 5.56 -5.83 -7.40
CA ILE A 87 4.26 -5.49 -6.82
C ILE A 87 3.32 -6.67 -6.98
N VAL A 88 2.80 -7.15 -5.85
CA VAL A 88 1.85 -8.26 -5.81
C VAL A 88 0.53 -7.77 -5.26
N VAL A 89 -0.56 -7.96 -5.99
CA VAL A 89 -1.91 -7.75 -5.46
C VAL A 89 -2.39 -9.05 -4.80
N ARG A 90 -2.71 -8.99 -3.51
CA ARG A 90 -3.24 -10.12 -2.74
C ARG A 90 -4.54 -9.70 -2.07
N ALA A 91 -5.63 -10.38 -2.43
CA ALA A 91 -6.95 -10.11 -1.87
C ALA A 91 -7.10 -10.72 -0.48
#